data_AF-I4Z277-F1
#
_entry.id   AF-I4Z277-F1
#
_cell.length_a   1.000
_cell.length_b   1.000
_cell.length_c   1.000
_cell.angle_alpha   90.00
_cell.angle_beta   90.00
_cell.angle_gamma   90.00
#
_symmetry.space_group_name_H-M   'P 1'
#
loop_
_entity.id
_entity.type
_entity.pdbx_description
1 polymer ?
#
loop_
_entity_poly.entity_id
_entity_poly.type
_entity_poly.pdbx_seq_one_letter_code
_entity_poly.pdbx_strand_id
1 'polypeptide(L)'
;MTETFQRRTIAGRGDAESIAIQVLNFIVADVDRIIQFLNVTGLQPETIRESATSSHFLLGILEYGAKDDELLKAIDQAMKIRPTVILAAIMHLSPETEAKPLDKKVDAAPQPPRRNLFHSSGDNTDEGSGSLPITETYQG
;
A
#
# COMPACT_ATOMS: atom_id res chain seq x y z
N MET A 1 -25.87 -23.81 -17.24
CA MET A 1 -24.41 -23.64 -17.10
C MET A 1 -24.18 -22.40 -16.26
N THR A 2 -24.07 -22.55 -14.93
CA THR A 2 -23.66 -21.45 -14.02
C THR A 2 -22.69 -22.05 -13.03
N GLU A 3 -21.43 -21.75 -13.28
CA GLU A 3 -20.23 -22.33 -12.68
C GLU A 3 -20.11 -21.90 -11.21
N THR A 4 -20.15 -22.88 -10.31
CA THR A 4 -19.37 -22.96 -9.06
C THR A 4 -18.97 -21.63 -8.38
N PHE A 5 -19.88 -21.07 -7.58
CA PHE A 5 -19.60 -20.13 -6.47
C PHE A 5 -18.89 -20.85 -5.29
N GLN A 6 -17.91 -21.70 -5.59
CA GLN A 6 -17.16 -22.46 -4.60
C GLN A 6 -16.31 -21.47 -3.79
N ARG A 7 -16.66 -21.30 -2.50
CA ARG A 7 -15.80 -20.81 -1.40
C ARG A 7 -14.55 -20.07 -1.90
N ARG A 8 -14.70 -18.88 -2.49
CA ARG A 8 -13.54 -18.18 -3.04
C ARG A 8 -12.82 -17.50 -1.89
N THR A 9 -11.99 -18.29 -1.20
CA THR A 9 -10.81 -17.75 -0.54
C THR A 9 -10.05 -17.00 -1.63
N ILE A 10 -9.93 -15.69 -1.48
CA ILE A 10 -9.13 -14.86 -2.39
C ILE A 10 -7.74 -15.48 -2.48
N ALA A 11 -7.38 -15.91 -3.69
CA ALA A 11 -6.16 -16.68 -3.94
C ALA A 11 -4.92 -15.78 -4.10
N GLY A 12 -5.09 -14.46 -4.11
CA GLY A 12 -4.02 -13.49 -4.26
C GLY A 12 -4.54 -12.08 -4.59
N ARG A 13 -3.61 -11.16 -4.85
CA ARG A 13 -3.89 -9.72 -5.04
C ARG A 13 -4.88 -9.43 -6.17
N GLY A 14 -4.75 -10.09 -7.33
CA GLY A 14 -5.67 -9.88 -8.46
C GLY A 14 -7.13 -10.27 -8.17
N ASP A 15 -7.33 -11.26 -7.28
CA ASP A 15 -8.66 -11.66 -6.82
C ASP A 15 -9.21 -10.57 -5.86
N ALA A 16 -8.36 -10.03 -4.97
CA ALA A 16 -8.73 -8.91 -4.09
C ALA A 16 -9.06 -7.63 -4.87
N GLU A 17 -8.31 -7.28 -5.92
CA GLU A 17 -8.61 -6.15 -6.81
C GLU A 17 -9.96 -6.33 -7.50
N SER A 18 -10.26 -7.54 -7.98
CA SER A 18 -11.56 -7.85 -8.60
C SER A 18 -12.72 -7.72 -7.60
N ILE A 19 -12.53 -8.12 -6.34
CA ILE A 19 -13.54 -7.91 -5.28
C ILE A 19 -13.73 -6.42 -5.02
N ALA A 20 -12.66 -5.63 -4.93
CA ALA A 20 -12.74 -4.19 -4.72
C ALA A 20 -13.53 -3.47 -5.84
N ILE A 21 -13.28 -3.84 -7.10
CA ILE A 21 -14.02 -3.29 -8.25
C ILE A 21 -15.52 -3.67 -8.19
N GLN A 22 -15.84 -4.90 -7.76
CA GLN A 22 -17.24 -5.30 -7.57
C GLN A 22 -17.91 -4.49 -6.46
N VAL A 23 -17.24 -4.29 -5.32
CA VAL A 23 -17.75 -3.44 -4.22
C VAL A 23 -17.91 -1.99 -4.69
N LEU A 24 -16.98 -1.46 -5.48
CA LEU A 24 -17.13 -0.13 -6.08
C LEU A 24 -18.39 -0.05 -6.95
N ASN A 25 -18.61 -1.04 -7.82
CA ASN A 25 -19.80 -1.11 -8.67
C ASN A 25 -21.09 -1.15 -7.84
N PHE A 26 -21.09 -1.79 -6.68
CA PHE A 26 -22.22 -1.78 -5.74
C PHE A 26 -22.51 -0.39 -5.18
N ILE A 27 -21.45 0.36 -4.84
CA ILE A 27 -21.57 1.70 -4.27
C ILE A 27 -22.05 2.68 -5.34
N VAL A 28 -21.46 2.66 -6.53
CA VAL A 28 -21.85 3.59 -7.63
C VAL A 28 -23.21 3.27 -8.23
N ALA A 29 -23.72 2.04 -8.05
CA ALA A 29 -25.06 1.67 -8.49
C ALA A 29 -26.18 2.40 -7.71
N ASP A 30 -25.86 2.95 -6.53
CA ASP A 30 -26.79 3.69 -5.70
C ASP A 30 -26.27 5.11 -5.44
N VAL A 31 -27.08 6.10 -5.80
CA VAL A 31 -26.68 7.52 -5.75
C VAL A 31 -26.43 7.98 -4.31
N ASP A 32 -27.20 7.49 -3.33
CA ASP A 32 -27.03 7.89 -1.94
C ASP A 32 -25.72 7.32 -1.38
N ARG A 33 -25.43 6.05 -1.68
CA ARG A 33 -24.18 5.39 -1.26
C ARG A 33 -22.93 6.04 -1.84
N ILE A 34 -22.93 6.40 -3.13
CA ILE A 34 -21.76 7.06 -3.71
C ILE A 34 -21.56 8.46 -3.11
N ILE A 35 -22.63 9.21 -2.86
CA ILE A 35 -22.54 10.51 -2.18
C ILE A 35 -21.97 10.33 -0.77
N GLN A 36 -22.44 9.33 -0.02
CA GLN A 36 -21.95 9.06 1.33
C GLN A 36 -20.47 8.62 1.30
N PHE A 37 -20.07 7.76 0.36
CA PHE A 37 -18.69 7.35 0.15
C PHE A 37 -17.78 8.55 -0.10
N LEU A 38 -18.17 9.46 -0.99
CA LEU A 38 -17.39 10.66 -1.30
C LEU A 38 -17.26 11.60 -0.10
N ASN A 39 -18.34 11.77 0.68
CA ASN A 39 -18.31 12.56 1.91
C ASN A 39 -17.39 11.95 2.98
N VAL A 40 -17.38 10.63 3.12
CA VAL A 40 -16.54 9.94 4.12
C VAL A 40 -15.07 9.91 3.71
N THR A 41 -14.78 9.68 2.43
CA THR A 41 -13.41 9.54 1.92
C THR A 41 -12.77 10.87 1.53
N GLY A 42 -13.56 11.93 1.36
CA GLY A 42 -13.09 13.22 0.83
C GLY A 42 -12.71 13.17 -0.65
N LEU A 43 -13.03 12.09 -1.36
CA LEU A 43 -12.75 11.93 -2.78
C LEU A 43 -13.71 12.77 -3.62
N GLN A 44 -13.25 13.16 -4.82
CA GLN A 44 -14.05 13.90 -5.79
C GLN A 44 -14.45 12.97 -6.94
N PRO A 45 -15.64 13.14 -7.54
CA PRO A 45 -16.10 12.28 -8.62
C PRO A 45 -15.15 12.27 -9.83
N GLU A 46 -14.47 13.39 -10.08
CA GLU A 46 -13.48 13.55 -11.14
C GLU A 46 -12.22 12.72 -10.87
N THR A 47 -11.79 12.63 -9.61
CA THR A 47 -10.57 11.90 -9.21
C THR A 47 -10.82 10.41 -9.04
N ILE A 48 -12.08 9.95 -8.97
CA ILE A 48 -12.43 8.52 -8.88
C ILE A 48 -11.81 7.75 -10.05
N ARG A 49 -11.93 8.25 -11.28
CA ARG A 49 -11.44 7.53 -12.46
C ARG A 49 -9.93 7.36 -12.46
N GLU A 50 -9.21 8.38 -12.04
CA GLU A 50 -7.74 8.34 -11.92
C GLU A 50 -7.33 7.43 -10.77
N SER A 51 -8.01 7.57 -9.62
CA SER A 51 -7.72 6.82 -8.40
C SER A 51 -8.08 5.34 -8.53
N ALA A 52 -9.08 4.97 -9.35
CA ALA A 52 -9.47 3.58 -9.62
C ALA A 52 -8.35 2.71 -10.19
N THR A 53 -7.28 3.33 -10.70
CA THR A 53 -6.07 2.61 -11.17
C THR A 53 -5.09 2.30 -10.05
N SER A 54 -5.29 2.84 -8.84
CA SER A 54 -4.40 2.69 -7.69
C SER A 54 -4.92 1.65 -6.71
N SER A 55 -4.06 0.71 -6.31
CA SER A 55 -4.34 -0.29 -5.28
C SER A 55 -4.80 0.34 -3.96
N HIS A 56 -4.25 1.51 -3.60
CA HIS A 56 -4.62 2.24 -2.40
C HIS A 56 -6.08 2.72 -2.39
N PHE A 57 -6.60 3.09 -3.57
CA PHE A 57 -8.01 3.45 -3.72
C PHE A 57 -8.92 2.24 -3.59
N LEU A 58 -8.53 1.11 -4.20
CA LEU A 58 -9.24 -0.17 -4.06
C LEU A 58 -9.29 -0.63 -2.61
N LEU A 59 -8.19 -0.46 -1.87
CA LEU A 59 -8.13 -0.70 -0.42
C LEU A 59 -9.15 0.17 0.32
N GLY A 60 -9.18 1.48 0.07
CA GLY A 60 -10.13 2.41 0.70
C GLY A 60 -11.60 2.07 0.41
N ILE A 61 -11.92 1.53 -0.76
CA ILE A 61 -13.27 1.03 -1.09
C ILE A 61 -13.64 -0.16 -0.21
N LEU A 62 -12.72 -1.11 -0.05
CA LEU A 62 -12.96 -2.29 0.78
C LEU A 62 -13.08 -1.92 2.26
N GLU A 63 -12.24 -1.01 2.75
CA GLU A 63 -12.32 -0.49 4.13
C GLU A 63 -13.63 0.25 4.37
N TYR A 64 -14.09 1.08 3.41
CA TYR A 64 -15.41 1.68 3.48
C TYR A 64 -16.53 0.63 3.48
N GLY A 65 -16.43 -0.38 2.60
CA GLY A 65 -17.37 -1.50 2.55
C GLY A 65 -17.44 -2.30 3.85
N ALA A 66 -16.33 -2.36 4.59
CA ALA A 66 -16.21 -3.02 5.88
C ALA A 66 -16.42 -2.10 7.09
N LYS A 67 -16.78 -0.83 6.87
CA LYS A 67 -16.92 0.17 7.93
C LYS A 67 -18.06 -0.15 8.90
N ASP A 68 -19.17 -0.65 8.38
CA ASP A 68 -20.41 -0.88 9.14
C ASP A 68 -21.08 -2.22 8.75
N ASP A 69 -21.71 -2.87 9.72
CA ASP A 69 -22.38 -4.16 9.55
C ASP A 69 -23.53 -4.14 8.51
N GLU A 70 -24.23 -3.01 8.40
CA GLU A 70 -25.32 -2.86 7.42
C GLU A 70 -24.80 -2.91 5.99
N LEU A 71 -23.67 -2.26 5.72
CA LEU A 71 -23.07 -2.24 4.39
C LEU A 71 -22.49 -3.60 4.02
N LEU A 72 -21.83 -4.27 4.96
CA LEU A 72 -21.36 -5.64 4.80
C LEU A 72 -22.50 -6.62 4.47
N LYS A 73 -23.63 -6.52 5.17
CA LYS A 73 -24.83 -7.32 4.86
C LYS A 73 -25.38 -6.97 3.48
N ALA A 74 -25.43 -5.69 3.13
CA ALA A 74 -25.94 -5.28 1.83
C ALA A 74 -25.08 -5.83 0.68
N ILE A 75 -23.75 -5.85 0.83
CA ILE A 75 -22.82 -6.45 -0.14
C ILE A 75 -22.99 -7.98 -0.20
N ASP A 76 -23.08 -8.67 0.94
CA ASP A 76 -23.35 -10.12 1.00
C ASP A 76 -24.67 -10.46 0.30
N GLN A 77 -25.73 -9.68 0.53
CA GLN A 77 -27.02 -9.94 -0.09
C GLN A 77 -27.01 -9.71 -1.60
N ALA A 78 -26.38 -8.62 -2.05
CA ALA A 78 -26.34 -8.23 -3.46
C ALA A 78 -25.40 -9.10 -4.30
N MET A 79 -24.23 -9.46 -3.78
CA MET A 79 -23.15 -10.10 -4.56
C MET A 79 -22.79 -11.50 -4.06
N LYS A 80 -23.37 -11.96 -2.95
CA LYS A 80 -23.01 -13.23 -2.29
C LYS A 80 -21.54 -13.31 -1.88
N ILE A 81 -20.93 -12.15 -1.65
CA ILE A 81 -19.56 -12.02 -1.14
C ILE A 81 -19.62 -12.01 0.38
N ARG A 82 -18.98 -13.02 1.02
CA ARG A 82 -18.95 -13.09 2.48
C ARG A 82 -18.14 -11.93 3.07
N PRO A 83 -18.53 -11.38 4.23
CA PRO A 83 -17.75 -10.33 4.92
C PRO A 83 -16.28 -10.71 5.14
N THR A 84 -16.00 -11.97 5.46
CA THR A 84 -14.63 -12.49 5.64
C THR A 84 -13.77 -12.35 4.38
N VAL A 85 -14.36 -12.41 3.19
CA VAL A 85 -13.63 -12.24 1.92
C VAL A 85 -13.23 -10.78 1.73
N ILE A 86 -14.10 -9.84 2.10
CA ILE A 86 -13.81 -8.40 2.05
C ILE A 86 -12.65 -8.08 2.99
N LEU A 87 -12.71 -8.58 4.23
CA LEU A 87 -11.65 -8.39 5.22
C LEU A 87 -10.31 -8.98 4.77
N ALA A 88 -10.34 -10.19 4.21
CA ALA A 88 -9.13 -10.80 3.67
C ALA A 88 -8.58 -9.97 2.49
N ALA A 89 -9.43 -9.37 1.66
CA ALA A 89 -9.01 -8.59 0.50
C ALA A 89 -8.29 -7.30 0.92
N ILE A 90 -8.75 -6.67 1.99
CA ILE A 90 -8.04 -5.56 2.67
C ILE A 90 -6.63 -6.02 3.04
N MET A 91 -6.48 -7.18 3.71
CA MET A 91 -5.17 -7.69 4.13
C MET A 91 -4.21 -7.92 2.95
N HIS A 92 -4.70 -8.35 1.79
CA HIS A 92 -3.89 -8.58 0.60
C HIS A 92 -3.50 -7.28 -0.16
N LEU A 93 -4.29 -6.22 -0.02
CA LEU A 93 -4.05 -4.91 -0.63
C LEU A 93 -3.33 -3.93 0.30
N SER A 94 -3.21 -4.25 1.60
CA SER A 94 -2.44 -3.45 2.55
C SER A 94 -0.96 -3.33 2.16
N PRO A 95 -0.35 -2.16 2.41
CA PRO A 95 0.99 -1.82 1.93
C PRO A 95 2.12 -2.69 2.51
N GLU A 96 1.88 -3.47 3.57
CA GLU A 96 2.86 -4.44 4.08
C GLU A 96 3.19 -5.54 3.04
N THR A 97 2.29 -5.80 2.08
CA THR A 97 2.54 -6.73 0.96
C THR A 97 3.23 -6.03 -0.23
N GLU A 98 3.38 -4.70 -0.21
CA GLU A 98 4.04 -3.90 -1.25
C GLU A 98 5.47 -3.55 -0.85
N ALA A 99 6.38 -4.52 -1.00
CA ALA A 99 7.80 -4.24 -1.14
C ALA A 99 8.07 -3.56 -2.51
N LYS A 100 7.73 -2.26 -2.68
CA LYS A 100 8.41 -1.34 -3.60
C LYS A 100 8.11 0.13 -3.25
N PRO A 101 9.14 0.99 -3.11
CA PRO A 101 9.03 2.32 -2.51
C PRO A 101 8.24 3.33 -3.35
N LEU A 102 7.69 4.29 -2.63
CA LEU A 102 6.94 5.47 -3.04
C LEU A 102 7.73 6.38 -3.99
N ASP A 103 7.76 6.07 -5.28
CA ASP A 103 8.13 7.03 -6.35
C ASP A 103 6.87 7.78 -6.82
N LYS A 104 6.43 8.78 -6.06
CA LYS A 104 5.79 10.00 -6.59
C LYS A 104 5.60 11.05 -5.49
N LYS A 105 6.22 12.21 -5.73
CA LYS A 105 6.20 13.43 -4.93
C LYS A 105 4.80 13.76 -4.38
N VAL A 106 4.64 13.73 -3.07
CA VAL A 106 3.68 14.59 -2.36
C VAL A 106 4.50 15.49 -1.45
N ASP A 107 4.45 16.77 -1.78
CA ASP A 107 5.04 17.90 -1.07
C ASP A 107 4.37 18.05 0.32
N ALA A 108 5.15 18.04 1.41
CA ALA A 108 4.92 18.76 2.69
C ALA A 108 5.54 18.05 3.91
N ALA A 109 6.72 18.51 4.34
CA ALA A 109 7.08 18.88 5.73
C ALA A 109 8.62 18.93 5.90
N PRO A 110 9.23 20.07 6.30
CA PRO A 110 10.67 20.17 6.51
C PRO A 110 11.06 19.49 7.83
N GLN A 111 11.85 18.43 7.76
CA GLN A 111 12.50 17.86 8.94
C GLN A 111 13.77 18.68 9.23
N PRO A 112 13.91 19.33 10.40
CA PRO A 112 15.18 19.96 10.77
C PRO A 112 16.25 18.88 11.08
N PRO A 113 17.53 19.13 10.76
CA PRO A 113 18.60 18.16 10.98
C PRO A 113 18.82 17.92 12.47
N ARG A 114 18.71 16.67 12.91
CA ARG A 114 19.03 16.27 14.28
C ARG A 114 20.53 16.39 14.52
N ARG A 115 20.89 17.34 15.38
CA ARG A 115 22.23 17.52 15.95
C ARG A 115 22.38 16.63 17.19
N ASN A 116 23.22 15.60 17.11
CA ASN A 116 23.93 14.97 18.24
C ASN A 116 25.40 14.84 17.77
N LEU A 117 26.43 15.56 18.24
CA LEU A 117 26.93 15.87 19.58
C LEU A 117 27.30 14.63 20.43
N PHE A 118 28.53 14.18 20.21
CA PHE A 118 29.53 13.69 21.18
C PHE A 118 29.74 12.18 21.51
N HIS A 119 31.05 11.89 21.68
CA HIS A 119 31.75 10.82 22.43
C HIS A 119 31.78 9.43 21.76
N SER A 120 32.85 8.63 21.79
CA SER A 120 34.02 8.61 22.68
C SER A 120 35.14 7.71 22.12
N SER A 121 36.36 8.00 22.57
CA SER A 121 37.50 7.10 22.85
C SER A 121 37.91 6.00 21.88
N GLY A 122 39.19 6.09 21.47
CA GLY A 122 39.97 4.99 20.91
C GLY A 122 41.44 5.40 20.81
N ASP A 123 42.10 5.48 21.95
CA ASP A 123 43.56 5.47 22.06
C ASP A 123 44.11 4.22 21.36
N ASN A 124 45.04 4.38 20.42
CA ASN A 124 46.14 3.43 20.35
C ASN A 124 47.39 4.09 19.80
N THR A 125 48.41 4.01 20.65
CA THR A 125 49.77 4.50 20.53
C THR A 125 50.61 3.49 19.74
N ASP A 126 51.41 4.01 18.79
CA ASP A 126 52.78 3.60 18.45
C ASP A 126 53.10 2.22 17.84
N GLU A 127 54.22 2.20 17.13
CA GLU A 127 55.04 1.08 16.64
C GLU A 127 54.62 0.37 15.34
N GLY A 128 55.34 0.71 14.27
CA GLY A 128 56.13 -0.32 13.60
C GLY A 128 55.74 -0.75 12.19
N SER A 129 56.70 -0.50 11.28
CA SER A 129 57.09 -1.38 10.17
C SER A 129 56.39 -1.19 8.82
N GLY A 130 57.20 -0.84 7.81
CA GLY A 130 56.87 -1.09 6.40
C GLY A 130 57.18 0.04 5.42
N SER A 131 58.39 0.60 5.44
CA SER A 131 58.92 1.37 4.30
C SER A 131 58.82 0.56 3.02
N LEU A 132 58.09 1.07 2.02
CA LEU A 132 58.27 0.67 0.62
C LEU A 132 58.46 1.92 -0.22
N PRO A 133 59.68 2.12 -0.74
CA PRO A 133 59.81 2.68 -2.07
C PRO A 133 60.77 1.81 -2.88
N ILE A 134 60.25 0.94 -3.73
CA ILE A 134 61.02 0.53 -4.91
C ILE A 134 60.50 1.33 -6.09
N THR A 135 61.24 2.39 -6.37
CA THR A 135 61.31 2.95 -7.71
C THR A 135 61.88 1.85 -8.59
N GLU A 136 61.13 1.40 -9.57
CA GLU A 136 61.70 0.62 -10.67
C GLU A 136 61.33 1.34 -11.96
N THR A 137 62.02 2.47 -12.13
CA THR A 137 62.32 3.02 -13.45
C THR A 137 63.38 2.12 -14.07
N TYR A 138 63.01 1.31 -15.05
CA TYR A 138 63.90 0.73 -16.06
C TYR A 138 63.00 0.35 -17.26
N GLN A 139 62.83 1.21 -18.27
CA GLN A 139 63.73 1.57 -19.38
C GLN A 139 63.97 0.43 -20.38
N GLY A 140 63.82 0.77 -21.67
CA GLY A 140 64.56 0.16 -22.78
C GLY A 140 63.72 -0.63 -23.74
#